data_AF-A0A2T5HCP2-F1
#
_entry.id   AF-A0A2T5HCP2-F1
#
_cell.length_a   1.000
_cell.length_b   1.000
_cell.length_c   1.000
_cell.angle_alpha   90.00
_cell.angle_beta   90.00
_cell.angle_gamma   90.00
#
_symmetry.space_group_name_H-M   'P 1'
#
loop_
_entity.id
_entity.type
_entity.pdbx_description
1 polymer ?
#
loop_
_entity_poly.entity_id
_entity_poly.type
_entity_poly.pdbx_seq_one_letter_code
_entity_poly.pdbx_strand_id
1 'polypeptide(L)'
;MELFRPTNLFFCFILLLSACQDGNNPIAPREQLPAPVALPAAVERPVSYHAEIRPILEAKCLSCHSCYDAPCQLKLESSEGLLRGAFRESI
;
A
#
# COMPACT_ATOMS: atom_id res chain seq x y z
N MET A 1 -33.28 -35.59 -17.01
CA MET A 1 -33.65 -34.21 -16.66
C MET A 1 -33.93 -34.16 -15.17
N GLU A 2 -32.89 -34.41 -14.38
CA GLU A 2 -33.01 -34.42 -12.92
C GLU A 2 -33.03 -32.97 -12.44
N LEU A 3 -34.20 -32.59 -11.95
CA LEU A 3 -34.55 -31.28 -11.42
C LEU A 3 -33.49 -30.82 -10.43
N PHE A 4 -32.86 -29.72 -10.82
CA PHE A 4 -32.01 -28.81 -10.06
C PHE A 4 -32.47 -28.73 -8.59
N ARG A 5 -31.86 -29.54 -7.70
CA ARG A 5 -32.21 -29.58 -6.27
C ARG A 5 -31.79 -28.24 -5.64
N PRO A 6 -32.74 -27.43 -5.13
CA PRO A 6 -32.45 -26.11 -4.56
C PRO A 6 -31.47 -26.18 -3.37
N THR A 7 -31.37 -27.35 -2.73
CA THR A 7 -30.43 -27.65 -1.65
C THR A 7 -28.97 -27.54 -2.09
N ASN A 8 -28.62 -27.95 -3.32
CA ASN A 8 -27.25 -27.84 -3.83
C ASN A 8 -26.90 -26.40 -4.20
N LEU A 9 -27.86 -25.63 -4.72
CA LEU A 9 -27.64 -24.20 -4.99
C LEU A 9 -27.38 -23.43 -3.68
N PHE A 10 -28.15 -23.75 -2.63
CA PHE A 10 -27.98 -23.15 -1.31
C PHE A 10 -26.60 -23.49 -0.70
N PHE A 11 -26.16 -24.74 -0.83
CA PHE A 11 -24.84 -25.17 -0.35
C PHE A 11 -23.68 -24.49 -1.10
N CYS A 12 -23.81 -24.33 -2.42
CA CYS A 12 -22.86 -23.55 -3.23
C CYS A 12 -22.82 -22.07 -2.81
N PHE A 13 -23.97 -21.47 -2.50
CA PHE A 13 -24.05 -20.07 -2.08
C PHE A 13 -23.37 -19.85 -0.72
N ILE A 14 -23.53 -20.78 0.23
CA ILE A 14 -22.84 -20.75 1.53
C ILE A 14 -21.33 -20.90 1.36
N LEU A 15 -20.86 -21.82 0.50
CA LEU A 15 -19.44 -21.98 0.22
C LEU A 15 -18.82 -20.72 -0.39
N LEU A 16 -19.54 -20.04 -1.28
CA LEU A 16 -19.09 -18.77 -1.88
C LEU A 16 -19.02 -17.63 -0.86
N LEU A 17 -19.97 -17.54 0.07
CA LEU A 17 -19.97 -16.53 1.14
C LEU A 17 -18.81 -16.70 2.13
N SER A 18 -18.39 -17.94 2.42
CA SER A 18 -17.28 -18.22 3.33
C SER A 18 -15.92 -17.79 2.77
N ALA A 19 -15.76 -17.69 1.45
CA ALA A 19 -14.50 -17.31 0.80
C ALA A 19 -14.20 -15.81 0.88
N CYS A 20 -15.16 -14.97 1.29
CA CYS A 20 -15.02 -13.52 1.37
C CYS A 20 -14.62 -12.99 2.77
N GLN A 21 -14.34 -13.86 3.76
CA GLN A 21 -14.07 -13.43 5.15
C GLN A 21 -12.59 -13.21 5.49
N ASP A 22 -11.66 -13.31 4.54
CA ASP A 22 -10.21 -13.18 4.78
C ASP A 22 -9.71 -11.73 4.84
N GLY A 23 -10.49 -10.83 5.46
CA GLY A 23 -10.19 -9.40 5.56
C GLY A 23 -9.63 -8.94 6.91
N ASN A 24 -9.44 -9.86 7.86
CA ASN A 24 -9.16 -9.48 9.25
C ASN A 24 -7.89 -10.14 9.80
N ASN A 25 -6.82 -10.11 9.00
CA ASN A 25 -5.51 -10.51 9.47
C ASN A 25 -4.91 -9.37 10.31
N PRO A 26 -4.73 -9.53 11.63
CA PRO A 26 -4.13 -8.49 12.45
C PRO A 26 -2.72 -8.24 11.95
N ILE A 27 -2.39 -6.98 11.67
CA ILE A 27 -1.03 -6.54 11.35
C ILE A 27 -0.14 -7.05 12.48
N ALA A 28 0.70 -8.05 12.18
CA ALA A 28 1.65 -8.58 13.14
C ALA A 28 2.43 -7.39 13.75
N PRO A 29 2.61 -7.33 15.08
CA PRO A 29 3.37 -6.28 15.72
C PRO A 29 4.71 -6.14 15.00
N ARG A 30 5.06 -4.90 14.62
CA ARG A 30 6.34 -4.62 13.96
C ARG A 30 7.45 -5.17 14.83
N GLU A 31 8.01 -6.31 14.40
CA GLU A 31 9.18 -6.93 14.99
C GLU A 31 10.23 -5.82 15.19
N GLN A 32 10.70 -5.69 16.43
CA GLN A 32 11.50 -4.60 16.95
C GLN A 32 12.42 -3.98 15.88
N LEU A 33 12.02 -2.81 15.36
CA LEU A 33 12.81 -2.09 14.38
C LEU A 33 14.10 -1.63 15.07
N PRO A 34 15.29 -1.87 14.48
CA PRO A 34 16.55 -1.42 15.06
C PRO A 34 16.50 0.09 15.35
N ALA A 35 17.23 0.51 16.39
CA ALA A 35 17.29 1.91 16.78
C ALA A 35 17.67 2.78 15.56
N PRO A 36 16.99 3.93 15.34
CA PRO A 36 17.28 4.80 14.21
C PRO A 36 18.75 5.21 14.21
N VAL A 37 19.43 5.01 13.08
CA VAL A 37 20.78 5.54 12.88
C VAL A 37 20.69 7.07 12.83
N ALA A 38 21.62 7.75 13.47
CA ALA A 38 21.70 9.21 13.42
C ALA A 38 21.85 9.67 11.96
N LEU A 39 20.97 10.57 11.54
CA LEU A 39 21.05 11.18 10.21
C LEU A 39 22.31 12.06 10.11
N PRO A 40 22.89 12.20 8.90
CA PRO A 40 23.98 13.13 8.69
C PRO A 40 23.53 14.57 8.93
N ALA A 41 24.50 15.48 9.12
CA ALA A 41 24.23 16.90 9.22
C ALA A 41 23.47 17.42 7.99
N ALA A 42 22.60 18.41 8.22
CA ALA A 42 21.83 19.04 7.14
C ALA A 42 22.76 19.71 6.13
N VAL A 43 22.33 19.71 4.87
CA VAL A 43 23.05 20.36 3.78
C VAL A 43 22.64 21.83 3.74
N GLU A 44 23.62 22.75 3.85
CA GLU A 44 23.39 24.21 3.85
C GLU A 44 23.25 24.82 2.45
N ARG A 45 23.64 24.07 1.40
CA ARG A 45 23.49 24.52 0.00
C ARG A 45 22.09 24.23 -0.54
N PRO A 46 21.63 24.96 -1.58
CA PRO A 46 20.43 24.61 -2.31
C PRO A 46 20.49 23.16 -2.84
N VAL A 47 19.39 22.44 -2.70
CA VAL A 47 19.22 21.08 -3.20
C VAL A 47 18.35 21.11 -4.45
N SER A 48 18.81 20.51 -5.53
CA SER A 48 18.05 20.43 -6.77
C SER A 48 17.10 19.23 -6.75
N TYR A 49 15.80 19.48 -6.87
CA TYR A 49 14.82 18.40 -6.96
C TYR A 49 15.13 17.44 -8.12
N HIS A 50 15.36 17.98 -9.33
CA HIS A 50 15.56 17.16 -10.53
C HIS A 50 16.86 16.36 -10.50
N ALA A 51 17.94 16.95 -9.99
CA ALA A 51 19.25 16.32 -10.02
C ALA A 51 19.48 15.36 -8.82
N GLU A 52 18.87 15.65 -7.66
CA GLU A 52 19.19 14.95 -6.42
C GLU A 52 18.01 14.15 -5.87
N ILE A 53 16.80 14.73 -5.83
CA ILE A 53 15.65 14.10 -5.16
C ILE A 53 14.91 13.13 -6.07
N ARG A 54 14.62 13.55 -7.31
CA ARG A 54 13.85 12.78 -8.28
C ARG A 54 14.45 11.39 -8.55
N PRO A 55 15.77 11.23 -8.79
CA PRO A 55 16.35 9.90 -9.02
C PRO A 55 16.20 8.95 -7.83
N ILE A 56 16.19 9.49 -6.60
CA ILE A 56 16.00 8.70 -5.38
C ILE A 56 14.56 8.17 -5.32
N LEU A 57 13.57 9.05 -5.55
CA LEU A 57 12.17 8.66 -5.55
C LEU A 57 11.88 7.62 -6.64
N GLU A 58 12.40 7.84 -7.85
CA GLU A 58 12.27 6.92 -8.98
C GLU A 58 12.86 5.55 -8.68
N ALA A 59 14.06 5.49 -8.10
CA ALA A 59 14.77 4.24 -7.85
C ALA A 59 14.27 3.46 -6.63
N LYS A 60 13.79 4.15 -5.58
CA LYS A 60 13.48 3.51 -4.28
C LYS A 60 12.01 3.49 -3.92
N CYS A 61 11.19 4.35 -4.51
CA CYS A 61 9.83 4.58 -4.02
C CYS A 61 8.78 4.29 -5.08
N LEU A 62 9.02 4.66 -6.35
CA LEU A 62 8.00 4.55 -7.39
C LEU A 62 7.61 3.11 -7.72
N SER A 63 8.46 2.11 -7.46
CA SER A 63 8.07 0.70 -7.64
C SER A 63 6.82 0.32 -6.84
N CYS A 64 6.61 0.94 -5.68
CA CYS A 64 5.44 0.71 -4.82
C CYS A 64 4.47 1.91 -4.79
N HIS A 65 4.93 3.11 -5.12
CA HIS A 65 4.20 4.38 -4.93
C HIS A 65 3.95 5.16 -6.24
N SER A 66 3.76 4.48 -7.37
CA SER A 66 3.53 5.14 -8.67
C SER A 66 2.07 5.18 -9.14
N CYS A 67 1.13 4.55 -8.43
CA CYS A 67 -0.24 4.36 -8.92
C CYS A 67 -1.29 4.57 -7.82
N TYR A 68 -2.57 4.51 -8.21
CA TYR A 68 -3.72 4.54 -7.30
C TYR A 68 -3.71 3.40 -6.29
N ASP A 69 -3.13 2.25 -6.64
CA ASP A 69 -3.05 1.07 -5.76
C ASP A 69 -1.85 1.13 -4.79
N ALA A 70 -1.14 2.26 -4.74
CA ALA A 70 -0.06 2.47 -3.80
C ALA A 70 -0.58 2.36 -2.35
N PRO A 71 0.22 1.82 -1.40
CA PRO A 71 -0.16 1.75 0.00
C PRO A 71 -0.56 3.12 0.55
N CYS A 72 -1.70 3.17 1.26
CA CYS A 72 -2.29 4.41 1.78
C CYS A 72 -2.52 5.49 0.70
N GLN A 73 -2.61 5.09 -0.57
CA GLN A 73 -2.65 5.92 -1.78
C GLN A 73 -1.58 7.04 -1.81
N LEU A 74 -0.42 6.79 -1.21
CA LEU A 74 0.71 7.71 -1.29
C LEU A 74 1.31 7.64 -2.69
N LYS A 75 1.23 8.76 -3.41
CA LYS A 75 1.67 8.91 -4.80
C LYS A 75 2.87 9.83 -4.88
N LEU A 76 4.00 9.30 -5.31
CA LEU A 76 5.27 10.04 -5.35
C LEU A 76 5.70 10.39 -6.78
N GLU A 77 4.92 9.98 -7.78
CA GLU A 77 5.14 10.27 -9.19
C GLU A 77 4.70 11.69 -9.61
N SER A 78 3.90 12.37 -8.79
CA SER A 78 3.39 13.73 -9.04
C SER A 78 3.63 14.66 -7.85
N SER A 79 3.82 15.95 -8.13
CA SER A 79 3.96 17.00 -7.10
C SER A 79 2.74 17.08 -6.20
N GLU A 80 1.54 16.97 -6.78
CA GLU A 80 0.27 17.06 -6.06
C GLU A 80 0.10 15.85 -5.13
N GLY A 81 0.53 14.66 -5.56
CA GLY A 81 0.55 13.47 -4.73
C GLY A 81 1.49 13.57 -3.56
N LEU A 82 2.71 14.06 -3.81
CA LEU A 82 3.73 14.28 -2.78
C LEU A 82 3.24 15.27 -1.71
N LEU A 83 2.65 16.40 -2.14
CA LEU A 83 2.16 17.44 -1.24
C LEU A 83 0.94 17.00 -0.42
N ARG A 84 0.05 16.20 -1.01
CA ARG A 84 -1.10 15.61 -0.30
C ARG A 84 -0.66 14.62 0.77
N GLY A 85 0.41 13.86 0.51
CA GLY A 85 0.87 12.79 1.38
C GLY A 85 -0.04 11.56 1.36
N ALA A 86 0.15 10.70 2.36
CA ALA A 86 -0.58 9.44 2.51
C ALA A 86 -1.91 9.64 3.24
N PHE A 87 -2.92 8.84 2.90
CA PHE A 87 -4.15 8.75 3.69
C PHE A 87 -3.95 7.92 4.96
N ARG A 88 -4.76 8.19 5.98
CA ARG A 88 -4.62 7.56 7.31
C ARG A 88 -5.06 6.10 7.28
N GLU A 89 -6.14 5.80 6.57
CA GLU A 89 -6.60 4.45 6.30
C GLU A 89 -5.99 3.93 4.99
N SER A 90 -5.38 2.75 5.04
CA SER A 90 -5.05 1.98 3.83
C SER A 90 -6.34 1.40 3.26
N ILE A 91 -6.63 1.71 2.00
CA ILE A 91 -7.70 1.05 1.24
C ILE A 91 -7.36 -0.41 0.93
#